data_AF-A0A1H8HI31-F1
#
_entry.id   AF-A0A1H8HI31-F1
#
_cell.length_a   1.000
_cell.length_b   1.000
_cell.length_c   1.000
_cell.angle_alpha   90.00
_cell.angle_beta   90.00
_cell.angle_gamma   90.00
#
_symmetry.space_group_name_H-M   'P 1'
#
loop_
_entity.id
_entity.type
_entity.pdbx_description
1 polymer ?
#
loop_
_entity_poly.entity_id
_entity_poly.type
_entity_poly.pdbx_seq_one_letter_code
_entity_poly.pdbx_strand_id
1 'polypeptide(L)'
;MVHASAYKDPHHVMLFFGEIGNPADNQQCLADRRGYYDNLKSNGKVVISGDFWNQDKNFVIVSVSNDNELVQIIENDPAIKQNVLELIKAMPF
;
A
#
# COMPACT_ATOMS: atom_id res chain seq x y z
N MET A 1 -5.22 11.93 -26.84
CA MET A 1 -4.32 10.80 -26.54
C MET A 1 -3.32 11.29 -25.51
N VAL A 2 -3.45 10.87 -24.25
CA VAL A 2 -2.58 11.35 -23.16
C VAL A 2 -1.55 10.27 -22.84
N HIS A 3 -0.31 10.72 -22.76
CA HIS A 3 0.97 10.02 -22.67
C HIS A 3 0.98 8.61 -22.07
N ALA A 4 1.46 7.67 -22.89
CA ALA A 4 1.97 6.39 -22.45
C ALA A 4 3.32 6.56 -21.72
N SER A 5 3.50 5.76 -20.66
CA SER A 5 4.77 5.36 -20.03
C SER A 5 5.40 6.34 -19.03
N ALA A 6 4.84 6.46 -17.82
CA ALA A 6 5.55 7.06 -16.68
C ALA A 6 6.32 6.03 -15.81
N TYR A 7 6.26 4.73 -16.12
CA TYR A 7 6.59 3.68 -15.13
C TYR A 7 7.36 2.47 -15.68
N LYS A 8 8.36 2.71 -16.54
CA LYS A 8 9.18 1.63 -17.14
C LYS A 8 10.45 1.25 -16.35
N ASP A 9 10.78 2.01 -15.31
CA ASP A 9 11.98 1.78 -14.50
C ASP A 9 11.61 1.54 -13.04
N PRO A 10 12.47 0.85 -12.25
CA PRO A 10 12.29 0.75 -10.81
C PRO A 10 12.11 2.13 -10.19
N HIS A 11 11.00 2.31 -9.48
CA HIS A 11 10.62 3.58 -8.89
C HIS A 11 9.96 3.37 -7.53
N HIS A 12 9.91 4.43 -6.73
CA HIS A 12 9.25 4.41 -5.44
C HIS A 12 7.86 5.01 -5.57
N VAL A 13 6.90 4.41 -4.87
CA VAL A 13 5.52 4.89 -4.80
C VAL A 13 5.09 4.95 -3.36
N MET A 14 4.58 6.10 -2.95
CA MET A 14 3.94 6.31 -1.67
C MET A 14 2.44 6.04 -1.80
N LEU A 15 1.96 5.09 -1.01
CA LEU A 15 0.56 4.67 -0.92
C LEU A 15 -0.07 5.23 0.35
N PHE A 16 -1.26 5.81 0.22
CA PHE A 16 -2.06 6.33 1.32
C PHE A 16 -3.35 5.55 1.43
N PHE A 17 -3.65 5.06 2.63
CA PHE A 17 -4.84 4.29 2.90
C PHE A 17 -5.75 5.02 3.87
N GLY A 18 -7.07 4.83 3.70
CA GLY A 18 -8.10 5.35 4.59
C GLY A 18 -9.04 4.24 5.04
N GLU A 19 -9.66 4.44 6.18
CA GLU A 19 -10.59 3.48 6.79
C GLU A 19 -11.98 3.57 6.15
N ILE A 20 -12.56 2.41 5.81
CA ILE A 20 -13.94 2.31 5.30
C ILE A 20 -14.90 1.91 6.43
N GLY A 21 -14.40 1.30 7.52
CA GLY A 21 -15.19 0.81 8.64
C GLY A 21 -14.43 0.83 9.97
N ASN A 22 -15.05 0.32 11.04
CA ASN A 22 -14.45 0.35 12.37
C ASN A 22 -13.23 -0.61 12.45
N PRO A 23 -12.02 -0.11 12.75
CA PRO A 23 -10.81 -0.94 12.86
C PRO A 23 -10.91 -2.01 13.94
N ALA A 24 -11.68 -1.74 15.00
CA ALA A 24 -11.82 -2.63 16.15
C ALA A 24 -12.42 -3.99 15.77
N ASP A 25 -13.26 -4.03 14.73
CA ASP A 25 -13.91 -5.26 14.27
C ASP A 25 -13.00 -6.07 13.32
N ASN A 26 -11.89 -5.48 12.87
CA ASN A 26 -11.03 -6.01 11.80
C ASN A 26 -9.58 -6.24 12.26
N GLN A 27 -9.34 -6.43 13.56
CA GLN A 27 -8.00 -6.59 14.12
C GLN A 27 -7.17 -7.69 13.44
N GLN A 28 -7.78 -8.83 13.12
CA GLN A 28 -7.09 -9.92 12.42
C GLN A 28 -6.67 -9.51 11.01
N CYS A 29 -7.55 -8.83 10.26
CA CYS A 29 -7.24 -8.33 8.92
C CYS A 29 -6.07 -7.33 8.94
N LEU A 30 -6.05 -6.43 9.93
CA LEU A 30 -4.97 -5.46 10.11
C LEU A 30 -3.65 -6.15 10.50
N ALA A 31 -3.70 -7.21 11.30
CA ALA A 31 -2.52 -8.03 11.62
C ALA A 31 -1.98 -8.75 10.38
N ASP A 32 -2.85 -9.34 9.56
CA ASP A 32 -2.47 -10.01 8.31
C ASP A 32 -1.84 -9.03 7.33
N ARG A 33 -2.41 -7.82 7.22
CA ARG A 33 -1.85 -6.73 6.40
C ARG A 33 -0.47 -6.31 6.90
N ARG A 34 -0.24 -6.23 8.21
CA ARG A 34 1.10 -5.94 8.76
C ARG A 34 2.09 -7.02 8.34
N GLY A 35 1.73 -8.29 8.50
CA GLY A 35 2.56 -9.42 8.07
C GLY A 35 2.86 -9.40 6.56
N TYR A 36 1.88 -9.01 5.74
CA TYR A 36 2.06 -8.84 4.31
C TYR A 36 3.13 -7.79 3.96
N TYR A 37 3.05 -6.60 4.54
CA TYR A 37 4.03 -5.54 4.30
C TYR A 37 5.39 -5.81 4.95
N ASP A 38 5.43 -6.52 6.08
CA ASP A 38 6.69 -6.97 6.69
C ASP A 38 7.42 -7.99 5.79
N ASN A 39 6.68 -8.89 5.13
CA ASN A 39 7.24 -9.80 4.13
C ASN A 39 7.79 -9.00 2.93
N LEU A 40 7.02 -8.05 2.38
CA LEU A 40 7.52 -7.17 1.33
C LEU A 40 8.77 -6.38 1.75
N LYS A 41 8.83 -5.94 3.01
CA LYS A 41 10.01 -5.28 3.58
C LYS A 41 11.23 -6.21 3.61
N SER A 42 11.06 -7.45 4.04
CA SER A 42 12.14 -8.46 4.02
C SER A 42 12.66 -8.77 2.61
N ASN A 43 11.80 -8.60 1.60
CA ASN A 43 12.17 -8.75 0.18
C ASN A 43 12.71 -7.45 -0.45
N GLY A 44 12.94 -6.40 0.34
CA GLY A 44 13.46 -5.11 -0.13
C GLY A 44 12.45 -4.26 -0.91
N LYS A 45 11.15 -4.61 -0.87
CA LYS A 45 10.09 -3.92 -1.61
C LYS A 45 9.40 -2.82 -0.82
N VAL A 46 9.44 -2.85 0.51
CA VAL A 46 8.98 -1.74 1.36
C VAL A 46 10.18 -0.99 1.88
N VAL A 47 10.22 0.32 1.62
CA VAL A 47 11.27 1.22 2.12
C VAL A 47 10.91 1.72 3.51
N ILE A 48 9.68 2.19 3.68
CA ILE A 48 9.16 2.70 4.94
C ILE A 48 7.64 2.50 5.00
N SER A 49 7.13 2.28 6.21
CA SER A 49 5.71 2.26 6.51
C SER A 49 5.47 2.91 7.87
N GLY A 50 4.29 3.46 8.07
CA GLY A 50 3.91 4.04 9.34
C GLY A 50 2.53 4.69 9.30
N ASP A 51 2.16 5.26 10.45
CA ASP A 51 0.85 5.83 10.69
C ASP A 51 1.01 7.35 10.86
N PHE A 52 0.09 8.14 10.30
CA PHE A 52 0.08 9.58 10.55
C PHE A 52 -0.49 9.87 11.94
N TRP A 53 0.23 10.62 12.76
CA TRP A 53 -0.17 10.90 14.16
C TRP A 53 -1.51 11.65 14.28
N ASN A 54 -1.97 12.30 13.22
CA ASN A 54 -3.15 13.17 13.21
C ASN A 54 -4.26 12.71 12.25
N GLN A 55 -4.10 11.54 11.61
CA GLN A 55 -5.09 10.97 10.71
C GLN A 55 -5.08 9.46 10.86
N ASP A 56 -6.26 8.82 10.82
CA ASP A 56 -6.40 7.36 10.69
C ASP A 56 -6.03 6.91 9.26
N LYS A 57 -4.83 7.32 8.84
CA LYS A 57 -4.26 7.05 7.54
C LYS A 57 -2.89 6.44 7.72
N ASN A 58 -2.76 5.25 7.16
CA ASN A 58 -1.50 4.54 7.09
C ASN A 58 -0.86 4.85 5.75
N PHE A 59 0.47 5.01 5.76
CA PHE A 59 1.24 5.12 4.54
C PHE A 59 2.27 4.01 4.42
N VAL A 60 2.52 3.63 3.18
CA VAL A 60 3.59 2.68 2.82
C VAL A 60 4.30 3.22 1.59
N ILE A 61 5.62 3.28 1.63
CA ILE A 61 6.46 3.56 0.46
C ILE A 61 7.02 2.23 -0.03
N VAL A 62 6.67 1.87 -1.26
CA VAL A 62 7.12 0.66 -1.94
C VAL A 62 8.09 0.98 -3.08
N SER A 63 9.09 0.14 -3.26
CA SER A 63 9.94 0.09 -4.46
C SER A 63 9.39 -0.97 -5.40
N VAL A 64 8.99 -0.55 -6.59
CA VAL A 64 8.40 -1.42 -7.62
C VAL A 64 9.21 -1.33 -8.90
N SER A 65 9.36 -2.45 -9.60
CA SER A 65 10.07 -2.53 -10.88
C SER A 65 9.24 -1.99 -12.05
N ASN A 66 7.90 -1.99 -11.91
CA ASN A 66 6.94 -1.51 -12.91
C ASN A 66 5.53 -1.39 -12.29
N ASP A 67 4.59 -0.82 -13.05
CA ASP A 67 3.18 -0.67 -12.64
C ASP A 67 2.46 -1.96 -12.32
N ASN A 68 2.75 -3.05 -13.03
CA ASN A 68 2.05 -4.32 -12.78
C ASN A 68 2.40 -4.84 -11.39
N GLU A 69 3.65 -4.69 -10.95
CA GLU A 69 4.05 -5.04 -9.59
C GLU A 69 3.33 -4.16 -8.55
N LEU A 70 3.19 -2.85 -8.83
CA LEU A 70 2.44 -1.95 -7.96
C LEU A 70 0.98 -2.39 -7.82
N VAL A 71 0.32 -2.68 -8.93
CA VAL A 71 -1.06 -3.16 -8.96
C VAL A 71 -1.18 -4.47 -8.19
N GLN A 72 -0.25 -5.42 -8.41
CA GLN A 72 -0.23 -6.67 -7.65
C GLN A 72 -0.05 -6.47 -6.16
N ILE A 73 0.75 -5.49 -5.73
CA ILE A 73 0.90 -5.17 -4.31
C ILE A 73 -0.42 -4.66 -3.72
N ILE A 74 -1.09 -3.74 -4.42
CA ILE A 74 -2.35 -3.15 -3.97
C ILE A 74 -3.47 -4.20 -3.95
N GLU A 75 -3.61 -4.98 -5.02
CA GLU A 75 -4.63 -6.02 -5.14
C GLU A 75 -4.43 -7.14 -4.13
N ASN A 76 -3.19 -7.40 -3.68
CA ASN A 76 -2.88 -8.43 -2.69
C ASN A 76 -2.90 -7.95 -1.23
N ASP A 77 -3.09 -6.65 -0.99
CA ASP A 77 -3.24 -6.10 0.35
C ASP A 77 -4.47 -6.72 1.04
N PRO A 78 -4.29 -7.39 2.21
CA PRO A 78 -5.39 -8.05 2.90
C PRO A 78 -6.54 -7.12 3.29
N ALA A 79 -6.25 -5.86 3.64
CA ALA A 79 -7.28 -4.90 4.06
C ALA A 79 -8.01 -4.29 2.87
N ILE A 80 -7.37 -4.20 1.69
CA ILE A 80 -8.07 -3.85 0.45
C ILE A 80 -9.00 -5.01 0.05
N LYS A 81 -8.51 -6.26 0.04
CA LYS A 81 -9.31 -7.45 -0.32
C LYS A 81 -10.55 -7.63 0.55
N GLN A 82 -10.44 -7.29 1.83
CA GLN A 82 -11.54 -7.44 2.79
C GLN A 82 -12.38 -6.16 2.95
N ASN A 83 -12.16 -5.13 2.13
CA ASN A 83 -12.85 -3.83 2.19
C ASN A 83 -12.78 -3.16 3.59
N VAL A 84 -11.66 -3.34 4.29
CA VAL A 84 -11.41 -2.69 5.60
C VAL A 84 -10.77 -1.32 5.39
N LEU A 85 -9.82 -1.26 4.45
CA LEU A 85 -9.13 -0.04 4.04
C LEU A 85 -9.35 0.18 2.55
N GLU A 86 -9.32 1.44 2.12
CA GLU A 86 -9.25 1.83 0.71
C GLU A 86 -7.94 2.54 0.40
N LEU A 87 -7.46 2.40 -0.83
CA LEU A 87 -6.36 3.21 -1.34
C LEU A 87 -6.89 4.58 -1.73
N ILE A 88 -6.56 5.59 -0.92
CA ILE A 88 -6.97 6.99 -1.15
C ILE A 88 -6.13 7.63 -2.24
N LYS A 89 -4.81 7.35 -2.23
CA LYS A 89 -3.87 8.00 -3.13
C LYS A 89 -2.60 7.18 -3.32
N ALA A 90 -2.06 7.19 -4.53
CA ALA A 90 -0.73 6.71 -4.86
C ALA A 90 0.06 7.83 -5.55
N MET A 91 1.29 8.08 -5.12
CA MET A 91 2.15 9.13 -5.68
C MET A 91 3.58 8.62 -5.87
N PRO A 92 4.27 9.01 -6.95
CA PRO A 92 5.69 8.74 -7.09
C PRO A 92 6.50 9.46 -5.99
N PHE A 93 7.57 8.82 -5.50
CA PHE A 93 8.48 9.30 -4.45
C PHE A 93 9.92 9.36 -4.96
#